data_AF-A0A7Z9WMX0-F1
#
_entry.id   AF-A0A7Z9WMX0-F1
#
_cell.length_a   1.000
_cell.length_b   1.000
_cell.length_c   1.000
_cell.angle_alpha   90.00
_cell.angle_beta   90.00
_cell.angle_gamma   90.00
#
_symmetry.space_group_name_H-M   'P 1'
#
loop_
_entity.id
_entity.type
_entity.pdbx_description
1 polymer ?
#
loop_
_entity_poly.entity_id
_entity_poly.type
_entity_poly.pdbx_seq_one_letter_code
_entity_poly.pdbx_strand_id
1 'polypeptide(L)'
;MKLPPCAAQTLERWLSSADLARANLVCSGLPARLVKRLNRAGITLGKTVLFGEGHYNPFSPEGLALMAHELKHVEQYGKEGTMGFLAKYLWHWVTQGFKYSEEIPFEKEAFELERKVMEHLQREFAVNGHRGPCVRDAQGKAIANANYRELPLAA
;
A
#
# COMPACT_ATOMS: atom_id res chain seq x y z
N MET A 1 0.13 -5.03 -12.76
CA MET A 1 -1.31 -5.37 -12.58
C MET A 1 -2.05 -4.21 -11.95
N LYS A 2 -3.39 -4.24 -11.92
CA LYS A 2 -4.20 -3.26 -11.17
C LYS A 2 -4.42 -3.70 -9.73
N LEU A 3 -4.77 -2.75 -8.86
CA LEU A 3 -5.20 -3.04 -7.49
C LEU A 3 -6.44 -3.94 -7.54
N PRO A 4 -6.50 -5.04 -6.76
CA PRO A 4 -7.69 -5.87 -6.70
C PRO A 4 -8.91 -5.07 -6.22
N PRO A 5 -10.11 -5.29 -6.79
CA PRO A 5 -11.31 -4.55 -6.40
C PRO A 5 -11.62 -4.61 -4.90
N CYS A 6 -11.44 -5.76 -4.25
CA CYS A 6 -11.67 -5.92 -2.81
C CYS A 6 -10.73 -5.04 -1.96
N ALA A 7 -9.45 -4.95 -2.35
CA ALA A 7 -8.47 -4.10 -1.68
C ALA A 7 -8.75 -2.62 -1.95
N ALA A 8 -9.14 -2.27 -3.18
CA ALA A 8 -9.55 -0.92 -3.53
C ALA A 8 -10.73 -0.46 -2.66
N GLN A 9 -11.83 -1.22 -2.66
CA GLN A 9 -13.03 -0.92 -1.86
C GLN A 9 -12.72 -0.77 -0.38
N THR A 10 -11.86 -1.63 0.16
CA THR A 10 -11.43 -1.55 1.57
C THR A 10 -10.68 -0.25 1.87
N LEU A 11 -9.80 0.18 0.96
CA LEU A 11 -8.90 1.32 1.15
C LEU A 11 -9.52 2.67 0.75
N GLU A 12 -10.62 2.68 -0.01
CA GLU A 12 -11.41 3.89 -0.33
C GLU A 12 -11.91 4.63 0.91
N ARG A 13 -11.96 3.96 2.06
CA ARG A 13 -12.29 4.55 3.37
C ARG A 13 -11.28 5.60 3.84
N TRP A 14 -10.04 5.55 3.35
CA TRP A 14 -8.96 6.46 3.75
C TRP A 14 -8.29 7.20 2.59
N LEU A 15 -8.44 6.69 1.36
CA LEU A 15 -7.76 7.19 0.17
C LEU A 15 -8.76 7.50 -0.95
N SER A 16 -8.41 8.43 -1.82
CA SER A 16 -9.22 8.79 -2.99
C SER A 16 -9.41 7.61 -3.96
N SER A 17 -10.66 7.31 -4.33
CA SER A 17 -10.99 6.31 -5.37
C SER A 17 -10.27 6.56 -6.70
N ALA A 18 -10.12 7.82 -7.09
CA ALA A 18 -9.42 8.19 -8.33
C ALA A 18 -7.93 7.79 -8.30
N ASP A 19 -7.35 7.82 -7.10
CA ASP A 19 -5.92 7.57 -6.86
C ASP A 19 -5.65 6.07 -6.83
N LEU A 20 -6.55 5.32 -6.20
CA LEU A 20 -6.57 3.87 -6.20
C LEU A 20 -6.75 3.30 -7.63
N ALA A 21 -7.66 3.88 -8.43
CA ALA A 21 -7.93 3.43 -9.79
C ALA A 21 -6.74 3.65 -10.75
N ARG A 22 -5.99 4.74 -10.60
CA ARG A 22 -4.82 5.02 -11.46
C ARG A 22 -3.60 4.18 -11.11
N ALA A 23 -3.51 3.66 -9.88
CA ALA A 23 -2.35 2.89 -9.41
C ALA A 23 -2.09 1.64 -10.25
N ASN A 24 -0.80 1.30 -10.42
CA ASN A 24 -0.33 0.08 -11.07
C ASN A 24 0.62 -0.64 -10.13
N LEU A 25 0.38 -1.92 -9.88
CA LEU A 25 1.17 -2.72 -8.96
C LEU A 25 2.14 -3.63 -9.73
N VAL A 26 3.38 -3.72 -9.25
CA VAL A 26 4.38 -4.68 -9.70
C VAL A 26 4.81 -5.49 -8.50
N CYS A 27 4.40 -6.76 -8.46
CA CYS A 27 4.57 -7.62 -7.28
C CYS A 27 5.56 -8.77 -7.52
N SER A 28 6.09 -8.91 -8.73
CA SER A 28 6.97 -10.02 -9.13
C SER A 28 8.01 -9.57 -10.17
N GLY A 29 8.94 -10.48 -10.49
CA GLY A 29 9.98 -10.25 -11.49
C GLY A 29 11.16 -9.42 -10.99
N LEU A 30 11.95 -8.90 -11.94
CA LEU A 30 13.17 -8.15 -11.64
C LEU A 30 12.94 -6.93 -10.73
N PRO A 31 11.89 -6.10 -10.91
CA PRO A 31 11.64 -4.96 -10.03
C PRO A 31 11.36 -5.37 -8.58
N ALA A 32 10.54 -6.42 -8.37
CA ALA A 32 10.23 -6.90 -7.01
C ALA A 32 11.45 -7.46 -6.29
N ARG A 33 12.35 -8.13 -7.03
CA ARG A 33 13.63 -8.62 -6.50
C ARG A 33 14.58 -7.48 -6.14
N LEU A 34 14.58 -6.40 -6.93
CA LEU A 34 15.37 -5.20 -6.63
C LEU A 34 14.89 -4.54 -5.34
N VAL A 35 13.58 -4.33 -5.18
CA VAL A 35 12.99 -3.76 -3.96
C VAL A 35 13.36 -4.58 -2.73
N LYS A 36 13.26 -5.92 -2.82
CA LYS A 36 13.70 -6.83 -1.76
C LYS A 36 15.20 -6.70 -1.47
N ARG A 37 16.05 -6.60 -2.48
CA ARG A 37 17.51 -6.41 -2.32
C ARG A 37 17.85 -5.08 -1.64
N LEU A 38 17.01 -4.07 -1.80
CA LEU A 38 17.12 -2.78 -1.10
C LEU A 38 16.59 -2.84 0.34
N ASN A 39 16.20 -4.03 0.82
CA ASN A 39 15.60 -4.27 2.14
C ASN A 39 14.35 -3.41 2.39
N ARG A 40 13.52 -3.22 1.36
CA ARG A 40 12.25 -2.49 1.42
C ARG A 40 11.08 -3.43 1.14
N ALA A 41 9.96 -3.17 1.79
CA ALA A 41 8.70 -3.89 1.56
C ALA A 41 7.95 -3.37 0.32
N GLY A 42 8.06 -2.07 0.04
CA GLY A 42 7.48 -1.41 -1.11
C GLY A 42 8.23 -0.14 -1.51
N ILE A 43 7.98 0.33 -2.73
CA ILE A 43 8.43 1.60 -3.29
C ILE A 43 7.37 2.13 -4.25
N THR A 44 7.05 3.42 -4.15
CA THR A 44 6.13 4.09 -5.08
C THR A 44 6.84 5.08 -6.02
N LEU A 45 6.63 4.89 -7.32
CA LEU A 45 7.14 5.70 -8.42
C LEU A 45 5.98 6.26 -9.26
N GLY A 46 5.57 7.49 -8.96
CA GLY A 46 4.41 8.14 -9.57
C GLY A 46 3.12 7.37 -9.27
N LYS A 47 2.56 6.73 -10.30
CA LYS A 47 1.38 5.86 -10.18
C LYS A 47 1.72 4.37 -10.08
N THR A 48 3.00 4.02 -9.99
CA THR A 48 3.46 2.63 -9.99
C THR A 48 3.99 2.26 -8.62
N VAL A 49 3.39 1.25 -8.00
CA VAL A 49 3.83 0.68 -6.72
C VAL A 49 4.59 -0.62 -7.00
N LEU A 50 5.83 -0.69 -6.55
CA LEU A 50 6.69 -1.87 -6.62
C LEU A 50 6.70 -2.53 -5.24
N PHE A 51 6.20 -3.75 -5.11
CA PHE A 51 6.31 -4.50 -3.87
C PHE A 51 7.56 -5.38 -3.90
N GLY A 52 8.25 -5.45 -2.77
CA GLY A 52 9.28 -6.45 -2.53
C GLY A 52 8.68 -7.85 -2.66
N GLU A 53 9.45 -8.78 -3.22
CA GLU A 53 9.01 -10.16 -3.39
C GLU A 53 8.58 -10.78 -2.05
N GLY A 54 7.30 -11.16 -1.93
CA GLY A 54 6.68 -11.70 -0.72
C GLY A 54 5.88 -10.69 0.12
N HIS A 55 5.96 -9.39 -0.17
CA HIS A 55 5.27 -8.35 0.62
C HIS A 55 3.88 -7.96 0.09
N TYR A 56 3.57 -8.32 -1.16
CA TYR A 56 2.23 -8.13 -1.69
C TYR A 56 1.27 -9.18 -1.11
N ASN A 57 0.41 -8.76 -0.18
CA ASN A 57 -0.60 -9.63 0.42
C ASN A 57 -1.94 -8.91 0.69
N PRO A 58 -2.92 -8.97 -0.23
CA PRO A 58 -4.23 -8.35 0.00
C PRO A 58 -5.12 -9.12 0.98
N PHE A 59 -4.65 -10.26 1.52
CA PHE A 59 -5.42 -11.17 2.37
C PHE A 59 -5.09 -11.04 3.86
N SER A 60 -4.22 -10.10 4.23
CA SER A 60 -3.75 -9.88 5.61
C SER A 60 -3.88 -8.41 6.00
N PRO A 61 -4.09 -8.09 7.30
CA PRO A 61 -4.04 -6.72 7.80
C PRO A 61 -2.72 -6.03 7.45
N GLU A 62 -1.59 -6.72 7.63
CA GLU A 62 -0.24 -6.19 7.39
C GLU A 62 -0.07 -5.77 5.92
N GLY A 63 -0.44 -6.65 4.99
CA GLY A 63 -0.30 -6.37 3.57
C GLY A 63 -1.27 -5.31 3.05
N LEU A 64 -2.49 -5.21 3.60
CA LEU A 64 -3.42 -4.14 3.25
C LEU A 64 -2.98 -2.78 3.84
N ALA A 65 -2.41 -2.77 5.05
CA ALA A 65 -1.82 -1.59 5.65
C ALA A 65 -0.60 -1.10 4.84
N LEU A 66 0.29 -2.00 4.45
CA LEU A 66 1.41 -1.67 3.56
C LEU A 66 0.93 -1.15 2.19
N MET A 67 -0.15 -1.71 1.64
CA MET A 67 -0.75 -1.16 0.42
C MET A 67 -1.24 0.27 0.63
N ALA A 68 -1.88 0.55 1.77
CA ALA A 68 -2.33 1.90 2.11
C ALA A 68 -1.16 2.89 2.18
N HIS A 69 -0.03 2.49 2.78
CA HIS A 69 1.21 3.27 2.81
C HIS A 69 1.66 3.68 1.40
N GLU A 70 1.86 2.71 0.52
CA GLU A 70 2.36 2.96 -0.84
C GLU A 70 1.34 3.75 -1.69
N LEU A 71 0.06 3.47 -1.52
CA LEU A 71 -1.01 4.19 -2.22
C LEU A 71 -1.16 5.64 -1.72
N LYS A 72 -0.77 5.94 -0.47
CA LYS A 72 -0.68 7.32 0.01
C LYS A 72 0.36 8.11 -0.77
N HIS A 73 1.48 7.50 -1.11
CA HIS A 73 2.45 8.14 -2.00
C HIS A 73 1.84 8.39 -3.38
N VAL A 74 1.06 7.47 -3.95
CA VAL A 74 0.37 7.71 -5.23
C VAL A 74 -0.55 8.94 -5.16
N GLU A 75 -1.22 9.15 -4.02
CA GLU A 75 -2.01 10.36 -3.76
C GLU A 75 -1.14 11.61 -3.68
N GLN A 76 -0.06 11.58 -2.89
CA GLN A 76 0.88 12.69 -2.75
C GLN A 76 1.49 13.10 -4.10
N TYR A 77 1.88 12.12 -4.94
CA TYR A 77 2.36 12.37 -6.31
C TYR A 77 1.31 13.07 -7.18
N GLY A 78 0.02 12.72 -7.02
CA GLY A 78 -1.08 13.34 -7.77
C GLY A 78 -1.34 14.78 -7.35
N LYS A 79 -1.12 15.12 -6.07
CA LYS A 79 -1.32 16.46 -5.51
C LYS A 79 -0.16 17.42 -5.80
N GLU A 80 1.08 16.95 -5.73
CA GLU A 80 2.27 17.82 -5.83
C GLU A 80 2.93 17.85 -7.22
N GLY A 81 2.61 16.92 -8.12
CA GLY A 81 3.26 16.81 -9.41
C GLY A 81 4.70 16.27 -9.34
N THR A 82 5.19 15.75 -10.46
CA THR A 82 6.40 14.90 -10.56
C THR A 82 7.72 15.55 -10.11
N MET A 83 7.78 16.88 -9.98
CA MET A 83 9.02 17.64 -9.75
C MET A 83 9.47 17.68 -8.27
N GLY A 84 8.56 17.67 -7.29
CA GLY A 84 8.92 17.70 -5.86
C GLY A 84 9.42 16.36 -5.33
N PHE A 85 8.83 15.27 -5.80
CA PHE A 85 9.15 13.92 -5.31
C PHE A 85 10.38 13.32 -6.00
N LEU A 86 10.58 13.48 -7.32
CA LEU A 86 11.82 13.02 -7.97
C LEU A 86 13.04 13.78 -7.45
N ALA A 87 12.92 15.07 -7.16
CA ALA A 87 14.02 15.88 -6.62
C ALA A 87 14.44 15.39 -5.23
N LYS A 88 13.50 15.08 -4.31
CA LYS A 88 13.83 14.47 -3.01
C LYS A 88 14.32 13.02 -3.16
N TYR A 89 13.68 12.22 -4.00
CA TYR A 89 13.98 10.79 -4.15
C TYR A 89 15.35 10.54 -4.82
N LEU A 90 15.75 11.33 -5.82
CA LEU A 90 17.08 11.24 -6.48
C LEU A 90 18.19 11.92 -5.67
N TRP A 91 17.90 13.05 -4.99
CA TRP A 91 18.89 13.74 -4.15
C TRP A 91 19.32 12.89 -2.95
N HIS A 92 18.39 12.13 -2.36
CA HIS A 92 18.69 11.19 -1.28
C HIS A 92 19.40 9.90 -1.77
N TRP A 93 19.22 9.51 -3.03
CA TRP A 93 19.91 8.36 -3.63
C TRP A 93 21.41 8.61 -3.84
N VAL A 94 21.81 9.86 -4.09
CA VAL A 94 23.19 10.25 -4.40
C VAL A 94 24.00 10.66 -3.16
N THR A 95 23.36 11.23 -2.13
CA THR A 95 24.10 11.94 -1.06
C THR A 95 24.32 11.16 0.24
N GLN A 96 23.57 10.09 0.52
CA GLN A 96 23.43 9.58 1.90
C GLN A 96 23.66 8.06 2.12
N GLY A 97 24.02 7.28 1.09
CA GLY A 97 24.48 5.90 1.32
C GLY A 97 23.51 4.97 2.06
N PHE A 98 22.20 5.04 1.76
CA PHE A 98 21.17 4.09 2.21
C PHE A 98 20.77 4.11 3.70
N LYS A 99 20.81 5.24 4.41
CA LYS A 99 20.16 5.36 5.74
C LYS A 99 18.85 6.16 5.66
N TYR A 100 17.76 5.54 6.13
CA TYR A 100 16.42 6.12 6.25
C TYR A 100 16.34 7.00 7.50
N SER A 101 15.60 8.10 7.44
CA SER A 101 15.18 8.90 8.59
C SER A 101 13.68 9.11 8.51
N GLU A 102 12.96 8.83 9.60
CA GLU A 102 11.51 9.03 9.78
C GLU A 102 11.07 10.51 9.74
N GLU A 103 12.00 11.45 9.55
CA GLU A 103 11.75 12.90 9.60
C GLU A 103 11.21 13.50 8.29
N ILE A 104 11.00 12.68 7.26
CA ILE A 104 10.45 13.15 5.98
C ILE A 104 8.92 13.28 6.10
N PRO A 105 8.32 14.47 5.88
CA PRO A 105 6.89 14.71 6.11
C PRO A 105 5.95 13.71 5.40
N PHE A 106 6.29 13.32 4.17
CA PHE A 106 5.47 12.40 3.37
C PHE A 106 5.46 10.97 3.91
N GLU A 107 6.60 10.50 4.42
CA GLU A 107 6.74 9.18 5.05
C GLU A 107 5.97 9.15 6.36
N LYS A 108 6.02 10.24 7.15
CA LYS A 108 5.26 10.36 8.39
C LYS A 108 3.75 10.21 8.17
N GLU A 109 3.19 10.88 7.15
CA GLU A 109 1.78 10.71 6.79
C GLU A 109 1.44 9.28 6.35
N ALA A 110 2.35 8.65 5.59
CA ALA A 110 2.15 7.28 5.10
C ALA A 110 2.18 6.26 6.26
N PHE A 111 3.13 6.38 7.18
CA PHE A 111 3.19 5.54 8.39
C PHE A 111 2.02 5.78 9.34
N GLU A 112 1.58 7.03 9.49
CA GLU A 112 0.40 7.33 10.30
C GLU A 112 -0.85 6.65 9.71
N LEU A 113 -1.01 6.71 8.39
CA LEU A 113 -2.09 6.00 7.69
C LEU A 113 -1.96 4.49 7.84
N GLU A 114 -0.77 3.94 7.62
CA GLU A 114 -0.49 2.51 7.75
C GLU A 114 -0.91 1.99 9.13
N ARG A 115 -0.52 2.69 10.20
CA ARG A 115 -0.89 2.34 11.57
C ARG A 115 -2.39 2.40 11.79
N LYS A 116 -3.07 3.45 11.31
CA LYS A 116 -4.55 3.58 11.42
C LYS A 116 -5.26 2.43 10.70
N VAL A 117 -4.82 2.10 9.49
CA VAL A 117 -5.38 1.00 8.69
C VAL A 117 -5.10 -0.34 9.36
N MET A 118 -3.88 -0.58 9.83
CA MET A 118 -3.49 -1.79 10.54
C MET A 118 -4.35 -2.02 11.79
N GLU A 119 -4.41 -1.02 12.68
CA GLU A 119 -5.19 -1.12 13.92
C GLU A 119 -6.68 -1.37 13.63
N HIS A 120 -7.23 -0.75 12.58
CA HIS A 120 -8.62 -0.95 12.18
C HIS A 120 -8.85 -2.35 11.61
N LEU A 121 -8.04 -2.78 10.64
CA LEU A 121 -8.17 -4.08 9.99
C LEU A 121 -7.91 -5.24 10.95
N GLN A 122 -7.01 -5.11 11.92
CA GLN A 122 -6.82 -6.14 12.94
C GLN A 122 -8.11 -6.40 13.74
N ARG A 123 -8.87 -5.34 14.07
CA ARG A 123 -10.18 -5.49 14.73
C ARG A 123 -11.21 -6.13 13.81
N GLU A 124 -11.27 -5.71 12.55
CA GLU A 124 -12.20 -6.32 11.58
C GLU A 124 -11.88 -7.80 11.36
N PHE A 125 -10.61 -8.17 11.17
CA PHE A 125 -10.21 -9.56 11.03
C PHE A 125 -10.57 -10.38 12.26
N ALA A 126 -10.37 -9.84 13.48
CA ALA A 126 -10.74 -10.53 14.72
C ALA A 126 -12.24 -10.87 14.76
N VAL A 127 -13.14 -9.94 14.38
CA VAL A 127 -14.59 -10.22 14.37
C VAL A 127 -15.03 -11.11 13.20
N ASN A 128 -14.21 -11.22 12.15
CA ASN A 128 -14.48 -12.04 10.97
C ASN A 128 -13.84 -13.46 11.05
N GLY A 129 -13.30 -13.84 12.22
CA GLY A 129 -12.62 -15.13 12.41
C GLY A 129 -11.30 -15.21 11.66
N HIS A 130 -10.52 -14.12 11.68
CA HIS A 130 -9.24 -13.94 10.99
C HIS A 130 -9.32 -14.03 9.45
N ARG A 131 -10.50 -13.78 8.89
CA ARG A 131 -10.72 -13.67 7.44
C ARG A 131 -10.77 -12.21 7.01
N GLY A 132 -10.15 -11.91 5.88
CA GLY A 132 -10.09 -10.57 5.33
C GLY A 132 -11.19 -10.22 4.33
N PRO A 133 -11.19 -8.96 3.86
CA PRO A 133 -12.14 -8.47 2.85
C PRO A 133 -11.85 -9.04 1.46
N CYS A 134 -10.64 -9.55 1.24
CA CYS A 134 -10.26 -10.28 0.04
C CYS A 134 -10.22 -11.79 0.30
N VAL A 135 -10.70 -12.58 -0.66
CA VAL A 135 -10.51 -14.04 -0.72
C VAL A 135 -10.06 -14.44 -2.13
N ARG A 136 -9.52 -15.66 -2.27
CA ARG A 136 -9.14 -16.21 -3.58
C ARG A 136 -10.32 -16.90 -4.23
N ASP A 137 -10.56 -16.61 -5.51
CA ASP A 137 -11.45 -17.43 -6.34
C ASP A 137 -10.79 -18.75 -6.77
N ALA A 138 -11.51 -19.57 -7.54
CA ALA A 138 -11.01 -20.85 -8.05
C ALA A 138 -9.77 -20.70 -8.94
N GLN A 139 -9.53 -19.51 -9.49
CA GLN A 139 -8.40 -19.16 -10.34
C GLN A 139 -7.27 -18.48 -9.56
N GLY A 140 -7.41 -18.35 -8.23
CA GLY A 140 -6.43 -17.73 -7.35
C GLY A 140 -6.42 -16.20 -7.35
N LYS A 141 -7.37 -15.55 -8.03
CA LYS A 141 -7.51 -14.09 -8.10
C LYS A 141 -8.17 -13.56 -6.82
N ALA A 142 -7.73 -12.39 -6.38
CA ALA A 142 -8.33 -11.70 -5.24
C ALA A 142 -9.71 -11.11 -5.63
N ILE A 143 -10.74 -11.60 -4.95
CA ILE A 143 -12.15 -11.16 -5.07
C ILE A 143 -12.68 -10.72 -3.70
N ALA A 144 -13.81 -9.99 -3.69
CA ALA A 144 -14.44 -9.55 -2.45
C ALA A 144 -15.00 -10.74 -1.65
N ASN A 145 -14.83 -10.68 -0.34
CA ASN A 145 -15.42 -11.63 0.60
C ASN A 145 -16.83 -11.16 0.97
N ALA A 146 -17.86 -11.79 0.41
CA ALA A 146 -19.25 -11.44 0.65
C ALA A 146 -19.71 -11.60 2.11
N ASN A 147 -18.97 -12.38 2.92
CA ASN A 147 -19.26 -12.59 4.34
C ASN A 147 -18.43 -11.69 5.26
N TYR A 148 -17.68 -10.75 4.71
CA TYR A 148 -16.86 -9.83 5.49
C TYR A 148 -17.73 -8.76 6.14
N ARG A 149 -17.68 -8.70 7.47
CA ARG A 149 -18.34 -7.67 8.26
C ARG A 149 -17.39 -6.50 8.44
N GLU A 150 -17.70 -5.39 7.78
CA GLU A 150 -17.01 -4.12 7.98
C GLU A 150 -17.42 -3.48 9.32
N LEU A 151 -16.46 -2.86 9.99
CA LEU A 151 -16.67 -2.05 11.18
C LEU A 151 -16.67 -0.56 10.79
N PRO A 152 -17.46 0.28 11.49
CA PRO A 152 -17.39 1.72 11.28
C PRO A 152 -15.99 2.24 11.63
N LEU A 153 -15.51 3.24 10.88
CA LEU A 153 -14.29 3.95 11.25
C LEU A 153 -14.46 4.55 12.65
N ALA A 154 -13.44 4.40 13.50
CA ALA A 154 -13.45 5.06 14.80
C ALA A 154 -13.48 6.58 14.56
N ALA A 155 -14.36 7.27 15.31
CA ALA A 155 -14.48 8.72 15.29
C ALA A 155 -13.22 9.41 15.82
#